data_AF-A0A418GQT4-F1
#
_entry.id   AF-A0A418GQT4-F1
#
_cell.length_a   1.000
_cell.length_b   1.000
_cell.length_c   1.000
_cell.angle_alpha   90.00
_cell.angle_beta   90.00
_cell.angle_gamma   90.00
#
_symmetry.space_group_name_H-M   'P 1'
#
loop_
_entity.id
_entity.type
_entity.pdbx_description
1 polymer ?
#
loop_
_entity_poly.entity_id
_entity_poly.type
_entity_poly.pdbx_seq_one_letter_code
_entity_poly.pdbx_strand_id
1 'polypeptide(L)'
;IDTRVLDGKRVVLFGPFATFSTKFLKNGSLWDLMSSTTTSNVMPMMHVGLDNFDLVKYLVSQVMLSEEDRFEALKEYYPQAKKEDWRLWQAGQRVQIIKRDADKGGVLRLGTEVVSDQQGTIAALLGASPGASTAAPIMLNLLEKVFGDRVSSPQWQATLKAIVPSYGRKLNGDVAATERELQYTSEVLGLKYDKPQAADSTPKPQLKPQPVQKEVADIAL
;
A
#
# COMPACT_ATOMS: atom_id res chain seq x y z
N ILE A 1 13.56 7.63 -6.74
CA ILE A 1 14.24 8.81 -6.13
C ILE A 1 13.23 9.95 -6.13
N ASP A 2 13.03 10.60 -4.97
CA ASP A 2 12.00 11.61 -4.76
C ASP A 2 12.62 12.97 -4.40
N THR A 3 12.17 14.05 -5.02
CA THR A 3 12.65 15.40 -4.72
C THR A 3 11.68 16.11 -3.79
N ARG A 4 12.18 16.65 -2.69
CA ARG A 4 11.37 17.42 -1.72
C ARG A 4 11.96 18.79 -1.45
N VAL A 5 11.12 19.69 -0.99
CA VAL A 5 11.54 20.97 -0.42
C VAL A 5 11.29 20.90 1.08
N LEU A 6 12.37 20.86 1.87
CA LEU A 6 12.33 20.87 3.33
C LEU A 6 13.00 22.15 3.81
N ASP A 7 12.27 22.96 4.58
CA ASP A 7 12.77 24.25 5.11
C ASP A 7 13.39 25.15 4.03
N GLY A 8 12.74 25.22 2.86
CA GLY A 8 13.22 26.00 1.70
C GLY A 8 14.40 25.39 0.95
N LYS A 9 14.95 24.26 1.41
CA LYS A 9 16.05 23.55 0.75
C LYS A 9 15.52 22.40 -0.09
N ARG A 10 15.96 22.33 -1.35
CA ARG A 10 15.70 21.18 -2.20
C ARG A 10 16.58 20.03 -1.74
N VAL A 11 15.96 18.91 -1.41
CA VAL A 11 16.61 17.65 -1.02
C VAL A 11 16.14 16.53 -1.92
N VAL A 12 16.99 15.52 -2.07
CA VAL A 12 16.67 14.30 -2.81
C VAL A 12 16.67 13.15 -1.82
N LEU A 13 15.62 12.33 -1.87
CA LEU A 13 15.42 11.20 -0.97
C LEU A 13 15.34 9.90 -1.77
N PHE A 14 15.91 8.84 -1.20
CA PHE A 14 15.80 7.48 -1.69
C PHE A 14 15.49 6.54 -0.53
N GLY A 15 14.72 5.49 -0.80
CA GLY A 15 14.08 4.66 0.22
C GLY A 15 12.55 4.82 0.21
N PRO A 16 11.83 4.18 1.14
CA PRO A 16 12.25 3.83 2.50
C PRO A 16 12.93 2.47 2.61
N PHE A 17 13.93 2.38 3.51
CA PHE A 17 14.37 1.10 4.05
C PHE A 17 13.56 0.81 5.31
N ALA A 18 13.02 -0.40 5.44
CA ALA A 18 12.20 -0.72 6.60
C ALA A 18 13.04 -0.77 7.88
N THR A 19 12.48 -0.24 8.96
CA THR A 19 13.06 -0.27 10.30
C THR A 19 12.04 -0.81 11.29
N PHE A 20 12.48 -1.48 12.34
CA PHE A 20 11.60 -1.97 13.41
C PHE A 20 11.69 -1.07 14.66
N SER A 21 10.55 -0.75 15.25
CA SER A 21 10.44 -0.01 16.51
C SER A 21 9.19 -0.46 17.26
N THR A 22 9.29 -0.61 18.58
CA THR A 22 8.14 -0.87 19.45
C THR A 22 7.40 0.39 19.89
N LYS A 23 7.94 1.58 19.60
CA LYS A 23 7.28 2.88 19.83
C LYS A 23 6.17 3.11 18.81
N PHE A 24 5.03 3.62 19.27
CA PHE A 24 3.93 4.00 18.38
C PHE A 24 4.02 5.46 17.93
N LEU A 25 4.60 6.33 18.76
CA LEU A 25 4.79 7.75 18.49
C LEU A 25 6.28 8.11 18.45
N LYS A 26 6.62 9.20 17.74
CA LYS A 26 8.02 9.69 17.63
C LYS A 26 8.68 9.86 19.01
N ASN A 27 7.93 10.40 19.95
CA ASN A 27 8.34 10.61 21.35
C ASN A 27 7.68 9.60 22.31
N GLY A 28 7.26 8.43 21.80
CA GLY A 28 6.58 7.36 22.56
C GLY A 28 7.54 6.44 23.32
N SER A 29 6.96 5.45 23.99
CA SER A 29 7.70 4.51 24.86
C SER A 29 8.09 3.25 24.11
N LEU A 30 9.24 2.67 24.47
CA LEU A 30 9.61 1.32 24.00
C LEU A 30 8.66 0.23 24.54
N TRP A 31 7.86 0.58 25.55
CA TRP A 31 6.83 -0.28 26.14
C TRP A 31 5.46 -0.16 25.45
N ASP A 32 5.30 0.72 24.44
CA ASP A 32 4.01 0.93 23.78
C ASP A 32 3.43 -0.39 23.24
N LEU A 33 4.22 -1.17 22.49
CA LEU A 33 3.80 -2.47 21.97
C LEU A 33 3.36 -3.44 23.08
N MET A 34 4.20 -3.61 24.11
CA MET A 34 3.92 -4.54 25.21
C MET A 34 2.68 -4.13 26.01
N SER A 35 2.54 -2.84 26.32
CA SER A 35 1.39 -2.31 27.05
C SER A 35 0.08 -2.39 26.26
N SER A 36 0.15 -2.33 24.93
CA SER A 36 -1.01 -2.51 24.04
C SER A 36 -1.37 -3.97 23.78
N THR A 37 -0.48 -4.90 24.12
CA THR A 37 -0.70 -6.34 23.91
C THR A 37 -1.60 -6.87 25.02
N THR A 38 -2.68 -7.52 24.63
CA THR A 38 -3.69 -8.11 25.52
C THR A 38 -3.95 -9.55 25.10
N THR A 39 -4.50 -10.35 26.01
CA THR A 39 -4.96 -11.72 25.69
C THR A 39 -5.93 -11.74 24.52
N SER A 40 -6.72 -10.67 24.35
CA SER A 40 -7.69 -10.57 23.27
C SER A 40 -7.03 -10.34 21.90
N ASN A 41 -5.88 -9.65 21.82
CA ASN A 41 -5.27 -9.24 20.54
C ASN A 41 -4.01 -10.03 20.14
N VAL A 42 -3.42 -10.82 21.05
CA VAL A 42 -2.23 -11.62 20.76
C VAL A 42 -2.48 -12.66 19.65
N MET A 43 -3.62 -13.36 19.66
CA MET A 43 -3.96 -14.35 18.63
C MET A 43 -4.11 -13.68 17.24
N PRO A 44 -4.88 -12.58 17.09
CA PRO A 44 -4.87 -11.81 15.85
C PRO A 44 -3.49 -11.35 15.38
N MET A 45 -2.60 -10.94 16.29
CA MET A 45 -1.23 -10.55 15.92
C MET A 45 -0.43 -11.72 15.35
N MET A 46 -0.55 -12.91 15.94
CA MET A 46 0.12 -14.11 15.47
C MET A 46 -0.40 -14.56 14.10
N HIS A 47 -1.72 -14.56 13.89
CA HIS A 47 -2.32 -14.88 12.58
C HIS A 47 -1.79 -13.96 11.48
N VAL A 48 -1.72 -12.65 11.74
CA VAL A 48 -1.13 -11.71 10.76
C VAL A 48 0.32 -12.05 10.43
N GLY A 49 1.12 -12.41 11.44
CA GLY A 49 2.52 -12.79 11.23
C GLY A 49 2.69 -14.00 10.31
N LEU A 50 1.80 -14.99 10.45
CA LEU A 50 1.79 -16.20 9.62
C LEU A 50 1.24 -15.93 8.22
N ASP A 51 0.09 -15.26 8.12
CA ASP A 51 -0.60 -14.99 6.85
C ASP A 51 0.17 -14.01 5.95
N ASN A 52 1.05 -13.20 6.54
CA ASN A 52 1.85 -12.19 5.83
C ASN A 52 3.35 -12.50 5.94
N PHE A 53 3.71 -13.79 5.97
CA PHE A 53 5.09 -14.21 6.17
C PHE A 53 6.08 -13.60 5.18
N ASP A 54 5.71 -13.48 3.89
CA ASP A 54 6.56 -12.83 2.88
C ASP A 54 6.85 -11.35 3.21
N LEU A 55 5.83 -10.64 3.69
CA LEU A 55 5.99 -9.25 4.12
C LEU A 55 6.88 -9.18 5.37
N VAL A 56 6.67 -10.05 6.36
CA VAL A 56 7.51 -10.12 7.56
C VAL A 56 8.97 -10.40 7.18
N LYS A 57 9.20 -11.40 6.32
CA LYS A 57 10.51 -11.75 5.80
C LYS A 57 11.17 -10.58 5.06
N TYR A 58 10.42 -9.88 4.22
CA TYR A 58 10.89 -8.67 3.55
C TYR A 58 11.27 -7.57 4.54
N LEU A 59 10.45 -7.30 5.55
CA LEU A 59 10.74 -6.28 6.55
C LEU A 59 11.99 -6.63 7.37
N VAL A 60 12.16 -7.90 7.75
CA VAL A 60 13.37 -8.39 8.43
C VAL A 60 14.59 -8.22 7.54
N SER A 61 14.53 -8.58 6.26
CA SER A 61 15.67 -8.44 5.35
C SER A 61 16.08 -6.97 5.19
N GLN A 62 15.10 -6.06 5.13
CA GLN A 62 15.34 -4.61 5.07
C GLN A 62 16.02 -4.08 6.35
N VAL A 63 15.62 -4.56 7.52
CA VAL A 63 16.23 -4.20 8.81
C VAL A 63 17.70 -4.66 8.87
N MET A 64 18.00 -5.81 8.27
CA MET A 64 19.34 -6.39 8.25
C MET A 64 20.30 -5.74 7.24
N LEU A 65 19.82 -4.86 6.35
CA LEU A 65 20.68 -4.19 5.38
C LEU A 65 21.71 -3.29 6.06
N SER A 66 22.98 -3.45 5.66
CA SER A 66 24.07 -2.54 6.01
C SER A 66 23.95 -1.19 5.31
N GLU A 67 24.78 -0.22 5.69
CA GLU A 67 24.83 1.07 4.98
C GLU A 67 25.30 0.89 3.53
N GLU A 68 26.24 -0.03 3.31
CA GLU A 68 26.75 -0.40 1.99
C GLU A 68 25.65 -1.00 1.11
N ASP A 69 24.85 -1.94 1.64
CA ASP A 69 23.76 -2.55 0.86
C ASP A 69 22.70 -1.51 0.46
N ARG A 70 22.39 -0.58 1.36
CA ARG A 70 21.45 0.53 1.10
C ARG A 70 21.99 1.47 0.01
N PHE A 71 23.30 1.72 0.02
CA PHE A 71 23.95 2.57 -0.97
C PHE A 71 24.06 1.87 -2.34
N GLU A 72 24.33 0.57 -2.39
CA GLU A 72 24.30 -0.18 -3.64
C GLU A 72 22.88 -0.24 -4.24
N ALA A 73 21.85 -0.40 -3.41
CA ALA A 73 20.46 -0.29 -3.86
C ALA A 73 20.14 1.09 -4.47
N LEU A 74 20.72 2.18 -3.93
CA LEU A 74 20.60 3.51 -4.53
C LEU A 74 21.29 3.55 -5.90
N LYS A 75 22.48 2.96 -6.03
CA LYS A 75 23.25 2.95 -7.28
C LYS A 75 22.57 2.19 -8.41
N GLU A 76 21.68 1.24 -8.11
CA GLU A 76 20.81 0.63 -9.14
C GLU A 76 19.91 1.65 -9.84
N TYR A 77 19.48 2.71 -9.15
CA TYR A 77 18.64 3.78 -9.71
C TYR A 77 19.45 5.02 -10.10
N TYR A 78 20.56 5.30 -9.41
CA TYR A 78 21.44 6.44 -9.68
C TYR A 78 22.91 6.03 -9.59
N PRO A 79 23.48 5.46 -10.68
CA PRO A 79 24.83 4.88 -10.67
C PRO A 79 25.95 5.87 -10.32
N GLN A 80 25.72 7.17 -10.52
CA GLN A 80 26.67 8.25 -10.25
C GLN A 80 26.61 8.75 -8.79
N ALA A 81 25.82 8.11 -7.92
CA ALA A 81 25.76 8.46 -6.50
C ALA A 81 27.14 8.37 -5.85
N LYS A 82 27.53 9.39 -5.09
CA LYS A 82 28.75 9.40 -4.26
C LYS A 82 28.37 9.27 -2.79
N LYS A 83 29.02 8.38 -2.04
CA LYS A 83 28.62 8.08 -0.64
C LYS A 83 28.59 9.32 0.26
N GLU A 84 29.49 10.28 0.04
CA GLU A 84 29.59 11.54 0.77
C GLU A 84 28.38 12.48 0.63
N ASP A 85 27.61 12.36 -0.45
CA ASP A 85 26.41 13.18 -0.69
C ASP A 85 25.15 12.61 0.00
N TRP A 86 25.25 11.40 0.54
CA TRP A 86 24.12 10.67 1.10
C TRP A 86 24.32 10.38 2.58
N ARG A 87 23.24 10.57 3.34
CA ARG A 87 23.19 10.21 4.75
C ARG A 87 21.85 9.58 5.06
N LEU A 88 21.85 8.66 6.02
CA LEU A 88 20.61 8.09 6.53
C LEU A 88 19.78 9.18 7.22
N TRP A 89 18.49 9.21 6.89
CA TRP A 89 17.53 10.12 7.49
C TRP A 89 16.30 9.36 7.96
N GLN A 90 15.89 9.58 9.21
CA GLN A 90 14.70 8.95 9.75
C GLN A 90 13.44 9.65 9.22
N ALA A 91 12.77 9.01 8.26
CA ALA A 91 11.62 9.60 7.55
C ALA A 91 10.33 9.66 8.38
N GLY A 92 10.19 8.84 9.43
CA GLY A 92 9.01 8.83 10.31
C GLY A 92 8.74 7.45 10.91
N GLN A 93 7.63 7.35 11.64
CA GLN A 93 7.13 6.11 12.22
C GLN A 93 5.70 5.89 11.76
N ARG A 94 5.36 4.64 11.45
CA ARG A 94 4.02 4.22 11.05
C ARG A 94 3.65 2.97 11.83
N VAL A 95 2.45 2.99 12.41
CA VAL A 95 1.85 1.83 13.07
C VAL A 95 0.88 1.20 12.10
N GLN A 96 0.98 -0.12 11.91
CA GLN A 96 0.05 -0.87 11.07
C GLN A 96 -1.13 -1.36 11.91
N ILE A 97 -2.32 -1.33 11.31
CA ILE A 97 -3.57 -1.73 11.97
C ILE A 97 -3.81 -3.22 11.70
N ILE A 98 -4.13 -3.96 12.76
CA ILE A 98 -4.61 -5.34 12.68
C ILE A 98 -6.09 -5.34 13.04
N LYS A 99 -6.93 -5.73 12.09
CA LYS A 99 -8.38 -5.86 12.29
C LYS A 99 -8.72 -7.31 12.61
N ARG A 100 -9.67 -7.51 13.51
CA ARG A 100 -10.28 -8.83 13.70
C ARG A 100 -11.35 -9.05 12.64
N ASP A 101 -11.23 -10.17 11.96
CA ASP A 101 -12.14 -10.70 10.97
C ASP A 101 -12.72 -12.00 11.52
N ALA A 102 -14.03 -12.21 11.33
CA ALA A 102 -14.73 -13.36 11.91
C ALA A 102 -14.27 -14.69 11.31
N ASP A 103 -13.90 -14.68 10.03
CA ASP A 103 -13.55 -15.89 9.28
C ASP A 103 -12.03 -16.10 9.25
N LYS A 104 -11.27 -15.01 9.09
CA LYS A 104 -9.81 -15.04 8.90
C LYS A 104 -9.00 -14.76 10.16
N GLY A 105 -9.65 -14.43 11.28
CA GLY A 105 -8.96 -14.06 12.51
C GLY A 105 -8.30 -12.68 12.41
N GLY A 106 -6.97 -12.59 12.44
CA GLY A 106 -6.27 -11.31 12.38
C GLY A 106 -5.92 -10.94 10.95
N VAL A 107 -6.37 -9.79 10.46
CA VAL A 107 -6.06 -9.32 9.11
C VAL A 107 -5.32 -7.99 9.14
N LEU A 108 -4.15 -7.96 8.50
CA LEU A 108 -3.36 -6.74 8.33
C LEU A 108 -4.11 -5.77 7.41
N ARG A 109 -4.25 -4.52 7.83
CA ARG A 109 -4.79 -3.45 7.00
C ARG A 109 -3.64 -2.60 6.47
N LEU A 110 -3.45 -2.67 5.15
CA LEU A 110 -2.52 -1.85 4.42
C LEU A 110 -3.26 -0.61 3.88
N GLY A 111 -2.79 0.58 4.23
CA GLY A 111 -3.32 1.84 3.69
C GLY A 111 -4.36 2.52 4.57
N THR A 112 -5.51 2.85 3.98
CA THR A 112 -6.58 3.65 4.61
C THR A 112 -7.81 2.76 4.83
N GLU A 113 -8.33 2.72 6.05
CA GLU A 113 -9.58 2.03 6.41
C GLU A 113 -10.68 3.07 6.68
N VAL A 114 -11.86 2.84 6.10
CA VAL A 114 -13.07 3.61 6.42
C VAL A 114 -13.79 2.95 7.59
N VAL A 115 -13.81 3.62 8.74
CA VAL A 115 -14.64 3.24 9.89
C VAL A 115 -15.82 4.18 10.01
N SER A 116 -16.97 3.64 10.42
CA SER A 116 -18.17 4.41 10.70
C SER A 116 -18.84 3.85 11.93
N ASP A 117 -19.59 4.69 12.64
CA ASP A 117 -20.51 4.22 13.67
C ASP A 117 -21.65 3.39 13.06
N GLN A 118 -22.41 2.71 13.92
CA GLN A 118 -23.51 1.86 13.49
C GLN A 118 -24.65 2.67 12.85
N GLN A 119 -24.82 3.93 13.27
CA GLN A 119 -25.86 4.83 12.76
C GLN A 119 -25.41 5.62 11.52
N GLY A 120 -24.15 5.52 11.09
CA GLY A 120 -23.61 6.27 9.96
C GLY A 120 -23.52 7.79 10.19
N THR A 121 -23.60 8.25 11.43
CA THR A 121 -23.53 9.68 11.76
C THR A 121 -22.10 10.22 11.78
N ILE A 122 -21.11 9.33 12.00
CA ILE A 122 -19.70 9.68 12.03
C ILE A 122 -18.93 8.65 11.21
N ALA A 123 -18.07 9.14 10.33
CA ALA A 123 -17.08 8.34 9.63
C ALA A 123 -15.68 8.91 9.79
N ALA A 124 -14.69 8.02 9.91
CA ALA A 124 -13.29 8.37 9.99
C ALA A 124 -12.46 7.52 9.03
N LEU A 125 -11.40 8.13 8.51
CA LEU A 125 -10.36 7.45 7.75
C LEU A 125 -9.20 7.16 8.70
N LEU A 126 -8.93 5.89 8.93
CA LEU A 126 -7.80 5.44 9.74
C LEU A 126 -6.65 4.99 8.83
N GLY A 127 -5.42 5.38 9.16
CA GLY A 127 -4.22 4.94 8.45
C GLY A 127 -3.61 6.03 7.57
N ALA A 128 -3.04 5.63 6.43
CA ALA A 128 -2.36 6.57 5.55
C ALA A 128 -3.36 7.57 4.94
N SER A 129 -2.95 8.83 4.81
CA SER A 129 -3.72 9.79 4.01
C SER A 129 -3.84 9.26 2.58
N PRO A 130 -5.05 9.16 2.02
CA PRO A 130 -5.24 8.59 0.71
C PRO A 130 -4.61 9.49 -0.36
N GLY A 131 -3.80 8.88 -1.23
CA GLY A 131 -3.27 9.57 -2.41
C GLY A 131 -4.34 9.75 -3.48
N ALA A 132 -4.01 10.49 -4.54
CA ALA A 132 -4.96 10.77 -5.62
C ALA A 132 -5.59 9.50 -6.22
N SER A 133 -4.82 8.42 -6.36
CA SER A 133 -5.28 7.14 -6.90
C SER A 133 -6.19 6.33 -5.98
N THR A 134 -6.23 6.63 -4.67
CA THR A 134 -7.02 5.87 -3.70
C THR A 134 -8.16 6.67 -3.09
N ALA A 135 -8.11 8.01 -3.13
CA ALA A 135 -9.13 8.87 -2.53
C ALA A 135 -10.53 8.64 -3.14
N ALA A 136 -10.65 8.63 -4.47
CA ALA A 136 -11.93 8.44 -5.15
C ALA A 136 -12.63 7.11 -4.79
N PRO A 137 -12.00 5.92 -4.92
CA PRO A 137 -12.65 4.67 -4.55
C PRO A 137 -12.96 4.57 -3.05
N ILE A 138 -12.13 5.15 -2.18
CA ILE A 138 -12.42 5.23 -0.73
C ILE A 138 -13.68 6.05 -0.46
N MET A 139 -13.83 7.20 -1.12
CA MET A 139 -15.02 8.04 -0.96
C MET A 139 -16.28 7.38 -1.51
N LEU A 140 -16.18 6.67 -2.65
CA LEU A 140 -17.31 5.88 -3.16
C LEU A 140 -17.74 4.80 -2.16
N ASN A 141 -16.78 4.06 -1.58
CA ASN A 141 -17.08 3.07 -0.56
C ASN A 141 -17.71 3.68 0.70
N LEU A 142 -17.24 4.86 1.13
CA LEU A 142 -17.83 5.59 2.24
C LEU A 142 -19.30 5.96 1.95
N LEU A 143 -19.59 6.46 0.75
CA LEU A 143 -20.96 6.80 0.34
C LEU A 143 -21.87 5.58 0.37
N GLU A 144 -21.41 4.44 -0.17
CA GLU A 144 -22.16 3.17 -0.14
C GLU A 144 -22.47 2.71 1.29
N LYS A 145 -21.49 2.86 2.19
CA LYS A 145 -21.61 2.38 3.57
C LYS A 145 -22.48 3.28 4.45
N VAL A 146 -22.35 4.60 4.31
CA VAL A 146 -22.99 5.58 5.20
C VAL A 146 -24.29 6.13 4.61
N PHE A 147 -24.39 6.24 3.30
CA PHE A 147 -25.54 6.80 2.58
C PHE A 147 -26.19 5.77 1.65
N GLY A 148 -26.17 4.49 2.02
CA GLY A 148 -26.63 3.37 1.18
C GLY A 148 -28.01 3.55 0.57
N ASP A 149 -28.98 4.05 1.34
CA ASP A 149 -30.34 4.35 0.84
C ASP A 149 -30.34 5.42 -0.26
N ARG A 150 -29.50 6.47 -0.09
CA ARG A 150 -29.36 7.52 -1.10
C ARG A 150 -28.63 7.01 -2.32
N VAL A 151 -27.52 6.28 -2.14
CA VAL A 151 -26.77 5.65 -3.24
C VAL A 151 -27.67 4.72 -4.05
N SER A 152 -28.62 4.03 -3.41
CA SER A 152 -29.59 3.16 -4.08
C SER A 152 -30.69 3.92 -4.83
N SER A 153 -30.85 5.23 -4.60
CA SER A 153 -31.86 6.03 -5.27
C SER A 153 -31.54 6.21 -6.76
N PRO A 154 -32.55 6.27 -7.65
CA PRO A 154 -32.33 6.51 -9.08
C PRO A 154 -31.56 7.79 -9.37
N GLN A 155 -31.80 8.85 -8.59
CA GLN A 155 -31.14 10.14 -8.77
C GLN A 155 -29.63 10.04 -8.53
N TRP A 156 -29.21 9.43 -7.41
CA TRP A 156 -27.78 9.29 -7.13
C TRP A 156 -27.11 8.29 -8.06
N GLN A 157 -27.78 7.19 -8.43
CA GLN A 157 -27.26 6.27 -9.42
C GLN A 157 -26.97 6.97 -10.76
N ALA A 158 -27.87 7.85 -11.20
CA ALA A 158 -27.66 8.66 -12.40
C ALA A 158 -26.45 9.60 -12.25
N THR A 159 -26.34 10.32 -11.12
CA THR A 159 -25.21 11.22 -10.86
C THR A 159 -23.88 10.48 -10.74
N LEU A 160 -23.83 9.37 -10.01
CA LEU A 160 -22.60 8.58 -9.83
C LEU A 160 -22.10 8.02 -11.16
N LYS A 161 -23.00 7.52 -12.03
CA LYS A 161 -22.65 7.03 -13.36
C LYS A 161 -22.28 8.16 -14.33
N ALA A 162 -22.76 9.38 -14.12
CA ALA A 162 -22.34 10.53 -14.91
C ALA A 162 -20.89 10.95 -14.56
N ILE A 163 -20.50 10.87 -13.27
CA ILE A 163 -19.16 11.22 -12.80
C ILE A 163 -18.17 10.08 -13.06
N VAL A 164 -18.58 8.85 -12.79
CA VAL A 164 -17.79 7.62 -12.92
C VAL A 164 -18.59 6.62 -13.78
N PRO A 165 -18.43 6.65 -15.11
CA PRO A 165 -19.19 5.79 -16.03
C PRO A 165 -19.10 4.29 -15.75
N SER A 166 -17.96 3.85 -15.21
CA SER A 166 -17.71 2.47 -14.81
C SER A 166 -18.27 2.07 -13.44
N TYR A 167 -18.96 2.98 -12.72
CA TYR A 167 -19.46 2.71 -11.38
C TYR A 167 -20.41 1.49 -11.32
N GLY A 168 -20.12 0.57 -10.39
CA GLY A 168 -20.84 -0.69 -10.25
C GLY A 168 -20.42 -1.80 -11.21
N ARG A 169 -19.45 -1.57 -12.10
CA ARG A 169 -18.91 -2.59 -13.02
C ARG A 169 -17.50 -3.00 -12.61
N LYS A 170 -17.28 -4.31 -12.50
CA LYS A 170 -15.93 -4.86 -12.33
C LYS A 170 -15.20 -4.84 -13.68
N LEU A 171 -14.15 -4.02 -13.80
CA LEU A 171 -13.33 -3.95 -15.01
C LEU A 171 -12.30 -5.08 -15.11
N ASN A 172 -11.73 -5.51 -13.96
CA ASN A 172 -10.77 -6.62 -13.95
C ASN A 172 -11.42 -7.92 -14.49
N GLY A 173 -10.87 -8.42 -15.59
CA GLY A 173 -11.35 -9.58 -16.33
C GLY A 173 -12.27 -9.24 -17.51
N ASP A 174 -12.69 -7.99 -17.66
CA ASP A 174 -13.47 -7.49 -18.81
C ASP A 174 -12.60 -6.54 -19.64
N VAL A 175 -11.91 -7.12 -20.62
CA VAL A 175 -10.99 -6.40 -21.50
C VAL A 175 -11.71 -5.29 -22.24
N ALA A 176 -12.89 -5.58 -22.82
CA ALA A 176 -13.64 -4.60 -23.59
C ALA A 176 -14.11 -3.41 -22.75
N ALA A 177 -14.53 -3.65 -21.50
CA ALA A 177 -14.90 -2.55 -20.59
C ALA A 177 -13.68 -1.71 -20.21
N THR A 178 -12.56 -2.37 -19.90
CA THR A 178 -11.32 -1.71 -19.53
C THR A 178 -10.81 -0.82 -20.65
N GLU A 179 -10.83 -1.32 -21.90
CA GLU A 179 -10.42 -0.56 -23.08
C GLU A 179 -11.31 0.67 -23.30
N ARG A 180 -12.64 0.53 -23.13
CA ARG A 180 -13.56 1.68 -23.26
C ARG A 180 -13.28 2.75 -22.21
N GLU A 181 -13.05 2.36 -20.96
CA GLU A 181 -12.78 3.32 -19.88
C GLU A 181 -11.42 4.03 -20.09
N LEU A 182 -10.40 3.29 -20.52
CA LEU A 182 -9.09 3.85 -20.84
C LEU A 182 -9.17 4.81 -22.03
N GLN A 183 -9.91 4.45 -23.08
CA GLN A 183 -10.14 5.32 -24.22
C GLN A 183 -10.86 6.61 -23.79
N TYR A 184 -11.99 6.50 -23.09
CA TYR A 184 -12.75 7.64 -22.58
C TYR A 184 -11.89 8.57 -21.71
N THR A 185 -11.16 8.00 -20.75
CA THR A 185 -10.30 8.78 -19.85
C THR A 185 -9.18 9.48 -20.62
N SER A 186 -8.62 8.81 -21.64
CA SER A 186 -7.59 9.41 -22.50
C SER A 186 -8.14 10.58 -23.30
N GLU A 187 -9.32 10.44 -23.90
CA GLU A 187 -9.99 11.52 -24.63
C GLU A 187 -10.25 12.73 -23.74
N VAL A 188 -10.78 12.53 -22.52
CA VAL A 188 -11.04 13.60 -21.54
C VAL A 188 -9.76 14.31 -21.11
N LEU A 189 -8.65 13.57 -20.96
CA LEU A 189 -7.36 14.12 -20.55
C LEU A 189 -6.51 14.66 -21.71
N GLY A 190 -7.00 14.56 -22.96
CA GLY A 190 -6.23 14.93 -24.16
C GLY A 190 -5.01 14.04 -24.40
N LEU A 191 -5.06 12.79 -23.94
CA LEU A 191 -4.02 11.79 -24.11
C LEU A 191 -4.33 10.89 -25.31
N LYS A 192 -3.29 10.40 -25.96
CA LYS A 192 -3.43 9.39 -27.01
C LYS A 192 -3.63 8.02 -26.36
N TYR A 193 -4.77 7.37 -26.64
CA TYR A 193 -4.96 5.97 -26.30
C TYR A 193 -4.49 5.08 -27.44
N ASP A 194 -3.38 4.38 -27.22
CA ASP A 194 -2.93 3.31 -28.12
C ASP A 194 -3.43 1.97 -27.57
N LYS A 195 -4.35 1.35 -28.31
CA LYS A 195 -4.92 0.06 -27.92
C LYS A 195 -3.78 -0.96 -27.75
N PRO A 196 -3.66 -1.63 -26.59
CA PRO A 196 -2.65 -2.66 -26.40
C PRO A 196 -2.82 -3.74 -27.47
N GLN A 197 -1.78 -3.99 -28.26
CA GLN A 197 -1.71 -5.24 -29.02
C GLN A 197 -1.60 -6.40 -28.04
N ALA A 198 -2.07 -7.59 -28.44
CA ALA A 198 -1.96 -8.79 -27.62
C ALA A 198 -0.54 -8.88 -27.04
N ALA A 199 -0.44 -9.05 -25.72
CA ALA A 199 0.83 -9.00 -25.03
C ALA A 199 1.84 -9.94 -25.73
N ASP A 200 2.96 -9.37 -26.18
CA ASP A 200 4.13 -10.18 -26.49
C ASP A 200 4.43 -11.05 -25.26
N SER A 201 4.79 -12.31 -25.50
CA SER A 201 5.16 -13.25 -24.45
C SER A 201 6.15 -12.58 -23.50
N THR A 202 5.70 -12.32 -22.26
CA THR A 202 6.46 -11.56 -21.28
C THR A 202 7.87 -12.13 -21.18
N PRO A 203 8.94 -11.37 -21.49
CA PRO A 203 10.28 -11.83 -21.23
C PRO A 203 10.38 -12.09 -19.73
N LYS A 204 10.60 -13.35 -19.35
CA LYS A 204 10.88 -13.70 -17.96
C LYS A 204 12.05 -12.84 -17.51
N PRO A 205 11.95 -12.09 -16.40
CA PRO A 205 13.10 -11.38 -15.87
C PRO A 205 14.24 -12.38 -15.67
N GLN A 206 15.35 -12.20 -16.38
CA GLN A 206 16.59 -12.86 -16.01
C GLN A 206 17.05 -12.20 -14.72
N LEU A 207 16.53 -12.70 -13.60
CA LEU A 207 17.14 -12.48 -12.30
C LEU A 207 18.60 -12.91 -12.42
N LYS A 208 19.53 -11.98 -12.22
CA LYS A 208 20.94 -12.35 -12.01
C LYS A 208 20.94 -13.41 -10.90
N PRO A 209 21.66 -14.54 -11.09
CA PRO A 209 21.67 -15.61 -10.11
C PRO A 209 22.03 -15.04 -8.74
N GLN A 210 21.11 -15.16 -7.79
CA GLN A 210 21.44 -14.98 -6.39
C GLN A 210 22.48 -16.04 -6.02
N PRO A 211 23.51 -15.70 -5.21
CA PRO A 211 24.44 -16.69 -4.72
C PRO A 211 23.66 -17.80 -4.02
N VAL A 212 23.93 -19.04 -4.43
CA VAL A 212 23.27 -20.27 -4.00
C VAL A 212 23.10 -20.30 -2.48
N GLN A 213 21.86 -20.08 -2.01
CA GLN A 213 21.49 -20.51 -0.67
C GLN A 213 21.44 -22.03 -0.70
N LYS A 214 22.28 -22.67 0.12
CA LYS A 214 22.24 -24.11 0.36
C LYS A 214 20.80 -24.50 0.72
N GLU A 215 20.29 -25.50 0.01
CA GLU A 215 19.07 -26.22 0.34
C GLU A 215 19.08 -26.58 1.82
N VAL A 216 18.06 -26.14 2.55
CA VAL A 216 17.69 -26.75 3.82
C VAL A 216 16.31 -27.33 3.63
N ALA A 217 16.27 -28.66 3.78
CA ALA A 217 15.24 -29.62 3.47
C ALA A 217 13.76 -29.17 3.59
N ASP A 218 12.98 -29.62 2.59
CA ASP A 218 11.55 -29.85 2.64
C ASP A 218 11.08 -30.42 3.99
N ILE A 219 10.07 -29.80 4.60
CA ILE A 219 9.08 -30.54 5.37
C ILE A 219 7.70 -29.94 5.04
N ALA A 220 6.85 -30.81 4.53
CA ALA A 220 5.46 -30.58 4.20
C ALA A 220 4.59 -30.33 5.45
N LEU A 221 3.42 -29.70 5.18
CA LEU A 221 2.27 -29.33 6.02
C LEU A 221 2.39 -28.03 6.82
#